data_AF-A0AAV4BA33-F1
#
_entry.id   AF-A0AAV4BA33-F1
#
_cell.length_a   1.000
_cell.length_b   1.000
_cell.length_c   1.000
_cell.angle_alpha   90.00
_cell.angle_beta   90.00
_cell.angle_gamma   90.00
#
_symmetry.space_group_name_H-M   'P 1'
#
loop_
_entity.id
_entity.type
_entity.pdbx_description
1 polymer ?
#
loop_
_entity_poly.entity_id
_entity_poly.type
_entity_poly.pdbx_seq_one_letter_code
_entity_poly.pdbx_strand_id
1 'polypeptide(L)'
;MEVETPLFQDFISAHGSLAFPPALAHRYGGHQFGYWSGQLGDGRAALIGTFQSSDGVVLELNLKGSGLTPYSRQGDGRAVLRSSVREFLASEAMHYLGVPTSRALSLVVSDDSVIRDEFYNGRPKVERGAMVVRVAPSWFRIGSLEILTFNGEIELLRSLLNYVIEHHYQHISLGDSDRYLMLFEDIVRGTAQMIAAWQSVGFTHGVCNTDNFSLLSITIDYGPFGFLDRYDEDFVPNTSDDEGRYSYGKQPSVGYFNLDKLRIALDPVFTDNQRRVARLVLDGYHDILNKTLHQHFTKKLGLPSDYSAVDVQIIQMFFKSMKKTRSDFTMSFRQLGEVSLDELKQGLFETGSHWALRQLKSDPNFDLFLEKYTNRLNAARITDADRRRRMCEVNPVYVLRNWMAHVAIKQAEQNNFTGVRRLLHVLETPFTRQAEAEDAGYSSRPPLWAADIKVSCSS
;
A
#
# COMPACT_ATOMS: atom_id res chain seq x y z
N MET A 1 -7.58 -26.38 -6.19
CA MET A 1 -8.32 -27.38 -7.00
C MET A 1 -9.14 -26.74 -8.11
N GLU A 2 -9.85 -25.62 -7.90
CA GLU A 2 -10.60 -24.95 -8.99
C GLU A 2 -9.74 -24.04 -9.90
N VAL A 3 -8.70 -23.39 -9.35
CA VAL A 3 -7.82 -22.45 -10.08
C VAL A 3 -6.92 -23.09 -11.15
N GLU A 4 -6.86 -24.42 -11.19
CA GLU A 4 -6.07 -25.18 -12.20
C GLU A 4 -6.96 -25.72 -13.33
N THR A 5 -8.28 -25.48 -13.26
CA THR A 5 -9.20 -25.97 -14.28
C THR A 5 -9.06 -25.18 -15.59
N PRO A 6 -9.22 -25.84 -16.75
CA PRO A 6 -9.27 -25.14 -18.03
C PRO A 6 -10.33 -24.04 -18.07
N LEU A 7 -11.49 -24.28 -17.43
CA LEU A 7 -12.57 -23.30 -17.32
C LEU A 7 -12.12 -22.03 -16.59
N PHE A 8 -11.40 -22.18 -15.47
CA PHE A 8 -10.87 -21.03 -14.75
C PHE A 8 -9.82 -20.30 -15.58
N GLN A 9 -8.93 -21.03 -16.25
CA GLN A 9 -7.91 -20.44 -17.13
C GLN A 9 -8.54 -19.66 -18.29
N ASP A 10 -9.55 -20.21 -18.96
CA ASP A 10 -10.33 -19.54 -20.01
C ASP A 10 -10.99 -18.27 -19.47
N PHE A 11 -11.64 -18.36 -18.31
CA PHE A 11 -12.28 -17.22 -17.63
C PHE A 11 -11.28 -16.09 -17.33
N ILE A 12 -10.17 -16.37 -16.66
CA ILE A 12 -9.22 -15.34 -16.22
C ILE A 12 -8.34 -14.78 -17.35
N SER A 13 -8.13 -15.55 -18.41
CA SER A 13 -7.35 -15.14 -19.58
C SER A 13 -8.21 -14.49 -20.66
N ALA A 14 -9.52 -14.40 -20.43
CA ALA A 14 -10.52 -13.93 -21.39
C ALA A 14 -10.46 -14.70 -22.73
N HIS A 15 -10.06 -15.97 -22.69
CA HIS A 15 -10.11 -16.90 -23.82
C HIS A 15 -11.43 -17.68 -23.81
N GLY A 16 -12.03 -17.87 -24.99
CA GLY A 16 -13.21 -18.73 -25.16
C GLY A 16 -14.57 -18.03 -25.04
N SER A 17 -15.63 -18.78 -25.35
CA SER A 17 -17.02 -18.33 -25.52
C SER A 17 -17.79 -18.13 -24.22
N LEU A 18 -17.10 -17.92 -23.09
CA LEU A 18 -17.75 -17.51 -21.85
C LEU A 18 -18.32 -16.12 -22.08
N ALA A 19 -19.66 -16.03 -22.11
CA ALA A 19 -20.37 -14.77 -22.27
C ALA A 19 -20.15 -13.92 -21.01
N PHE A 20 -19.09 -13.12 -21.01
CA PHE A 20 -19.00 -12.01 -20.09
C PHE A 20 -20.10 -11.00 -20.44
N PRO A 21 -20.69 -10.30 -19.45
CA PRO A 21 -21.28 -9.00 -19.71
C PRO A 21 -20.26 -8.12 -20.47
N PRO A 22 -20.70 -7.09 -21.21
CA PRO A 22 -19.77 -6.19 -21.87
C PRO A 22 -18.76 -5.67 -20.84
N ALA A 23 -17.48 -5.97 -21.03
CA ALA A 23 -16.44 -5.50 -20.13
C ALA A 23 -16.38 -3.97 -20.20
N LEU A 24 -16.24 -3.33 -19.03
CA LEU A 24 -16.23 -1.87 -18.92
C LEU A 24 -14.81 -1.38 -18.69
N ALA A 25 -14.50 -0.22 -19.23
CA ALA A 25 -13.29 0.53 -18.91
C ALA A 25 -13.72 1.87 -18.31
N HIS A 26 -13.26 2.20 -17.11
CA HIS A 26 -13.62 3.44 -16.46
C HIS A 26 -12.92 4.63 -17.12
N ARG A 27 -13.68 5.71 -17.38
CA ARG A 27 -13.13 7.04 -17.66
C ARG A 27 -12.85 7.75 -16.34
N TYR A 28 -11.63 8.20 -16.14
CA TYR A 28 -11.24 9.08 -15.04
C TYR A 28 -10.18 10.08 -15.52
N GLY A 29 -9.90 11.10 -14.73
CA GLY A 29 -8.79 12.03 -14.91
C GLY A 29 -7.85 11.95 -13.70
N GLY A 30 -6.97 12.92 -13.54
CA GLY A 30 -6.15 12.99 -12.33
C GLY A 30 -5.03 14.01 -12.38
N HIS A 31 -4.52 14.36 -11.21
CA HIS A 31 -3.29 15.10 -11.04
C HIS A 31 -2.11 14.13 -10.93
N GLN A 32 -1.28 14.05 -11.98
CA GLN A 32 -0.05 13.27 -11.98
C GLN A 32 1.12 14.16 -11.61
N PHE A 33 1.90 13.76 -10.60
CA PHE A 33 3.00 14.58 -10.06
C PHE A 33 2.61 16.02 -9.67
N GLY A 34 1.34 16.23 -9.32
CA GLY A 34 0.80 17.54 -8.92
C GLY A 34 0.18 18.35 -10.05
N TYR A 35 0.29 17.92 -11.31
CA TYR A 35 -0.25 18.60 -12.48
C TYR A 35 -1.46 17.87 -13.04
N TRP A 36 -2.51 18.63 -13.40
CA TRP A 36 -3.68 18.06 -14.07
C TRP A 36 -3.27 17.42 -15.40
N SER A 37 -3.57 16.13 -15.56
CA SER A 37 -3.17 15.33 -16.73
C SER A 37 -4.31 15.09 -17.72
N GLY A 38 -5.43 15.80 -17.57
CA GLY A 38 -6.60 15.63 -18.42
C GLY A 38 -7.26 14.27 -18.28
N GLN A 39 -7.79 13.75 -19.38
CA GLN A 39 -8.43 12.45 -19.43
C GLN A 39 -7.39 11.32 -19.35
N LEU A 40 -7.57 10.45 -18.37
CA LEU A 40 -6.90 9.16 -18.22
C LEU A 40 -7.93 8.06 -18.52
N GLY A 41 -8.09 7.10 -17.62
CA GLY A 41 -9.00 5.97 -17.74
C GLY A 41 -8.27 4.63 -17.68
N ASP A 42 -9.04 3.56 -17.64
CA ASP A 42 -8.54 2.19 -17.62
C ASP A 42 -7.89 1.85 -18.97
N GLY A 43 -6.64 2.27 -19.17
CA GLY A 43 -5.93 2.14 -20.44
C GLY A 43 -5.36 0.75 -20.72
N ARG A 44 -5.40 -0.15 -19.73
CA ARG A 44 -4.94 -1.54 -19.84
C ARG A 44 -5.67 -2.45 -18.87
N ALA A 45 -6.89 -2.06 -18.51
CA ALA A 45 -7.67 -2.76 -17.52
C ALA A 45 -9.13 -2.83 -17.99
N ALA A 46 -9.82 -3.92 -17.63
CA ALA A 46 -11.22 -4.08 -17.93
C ALA A 46 -11.96 -4.63 -16.70
N LEU A 47 -13.00 -3.93 -16.26
CA LEU A 47 -13.96 -4.41 -15.28
C LEU A 47 -14.83 -5.46 -15.97
N ILE A 48 -14.72 -6.71 -15.54
CA ILE A 48 -15.46 -7.85 -16.13
C ILE A 48 -16.76 -8.17 -15.39
N GLY A 49 -16.96 -7.58 -14.22
CA GLY A 49 -18.23 -7.64 -13.51
C GLY A 49 -18.11 -7.41 -12.02
N THR A 50 -19.28 -7.35 -11.40
CA THR A 50 -19.48 -7.29 -9.95
C THR A 50 -20.04 -8.64 -9.51
N PHE A 51 -19.39 -9.23 -8.51
CA PHE A 51 -19.68 -10.57 -8.02
C PHE A 51 -20.02 -10.48 -6.54
N GLN A 52 -21.07 -11.19 -6.14
CA GLN A 52 -21.46 -11.30 -4.75
C GLN A 52 -21.10 -12.70 -4.26
N SER A 53 -20.32 -12.78 -3.18
CA SER A 53 -20.01 -14.04 -2.52
C SER A 53 -21.20 -14.55 -1.71
N SER A 54 -21.16 -15.83 -1.32
CA SER A 54 -22.24 -16.48 -0.57
C SER A 54 -22.54 -15.86 0.80
N ASP A 55 -21.57 -15.15 1.39
CA ASP A 55 -21.69 -14.38 2.63
C ASP A 55 -22.14 -12.92 2.41
N GLY A 56 -22.47 -12.55 1.16
CA GLY A 56 -23.05 -11.26 0.81
C GLY A 56 -22.03 -10.15 0.51
N VAL A 57 -20.73 -10.44 0.51
CA VAL A 57 -19.71 -9.45 0.15
C VAL A 57 -19.73 -9.21 -1.36
N VAL A 58 -19.84 -7.94 -1.76
CA VAL A 58 -19.86 -7.53 -3.16
C VAL A 58 -18.47 -7.05 -3.57
N LEU A 59 -17.94 -7.62 -4.65
CA LEU A 59 -16.58 -7.36 -5.16
C LEU A 59 -16.58 -7.16 -6.67
N GLU A 60 -15.80 -6.20 -7.13
CA GLU A 60 -15.56 -5.90 -8.54
C GLU A 60 -14.28 -6.59 -9.04
N LEU A 61 -14.40 -7.35 -10.13
CA LEU A 61 -13.27 -8.04 -10.76
C LEU A 61 -12.73 -7.23 -11.94
N ASN A 62 -11.45 -6.87 -11.88
CA ASN A 62 -10.77 -6.07 -12.90
C ASN A 62 -9.59 -6.85 -13.48
N LEU A 63 -9.59 -7.07 -14.79
CA LEU A 63 -8.51 -7.73 -15.51
C LEU A 63 -7.47 -6.69 -15.95
N LYS A 64 -6.31 -6.66 -15.30
CA LYS A 64 -5.20 -5.77 -15.69
C LYS A 64 -4.26 -6.48 -16.65
N GLY A 65 -3.94 -5.84 -17.78
CA GLY A 65 -3.20 -6.39 -18.90
C GLY A 65 -4.09 -7.02 -20.00
N SER A 66 -5.41 -6.82 -19.92
CA SER A 66 -6.41 -7.45 -20.80
C SER A 66 -6.41 -6.96 -22.26
N GLY A 67 -5.65 -5.91 -22.58
CA GLY A 67 -5.55 -5.36 -23.93
C GLY A 67 -5.99 -3.91 -24.01
N LEU A 68 -6.16 -3.44 -25.25
CA LEU A 68 -6.49 -2.06 -25.57
C LEU A 68 -7.91 -1.70 -25.15
N THR A 69 -8.08 -0.45 -24.75
CA THR A 69 -9.36 0.19 -24.44
C THR A 69 -9.39 1.58 -25.11
N PRO A 70 -10.54 2.27 -25.14
CA PRO A 70 -10.59 3.67 -25.58
C PRO A 70 -9.67 4.63 -24.79
N TYR A 71 -9.15 4.18 -23.63
CA TYR A 71 -8.31 4.98 -22.73
C TYR A 71 -6.83 4.59 -22.77
N SER A 72 -6.40 3.68 -23.66
CA SER A 72 -5.00 3.22 -23.76
C SER A 72 -4.01 4.31 -24.17
N ARG A 73 -4.48 5.43 -24.72
CA ARG A 73 -3.64 6.52 -25.25
C ARG A 73 -2.63 5.93 -26.25
N GLN A 74 -1.32 6.02 -25.95
CA GLN A 74 -0.24 5.48 -26.78
C GLN A 74 0.28 4.12 -26.27
N GLY A 75 -0.27 3.59 -25.17
CA GLY A 75 0.11 2.29 -24.62
C GLY A 75 -0.51 1.13 -25.39
N ASP A 76 0.07 -0.06 -25.24
CA ASP A 76 -0.37 -1.28 -25.94
C ASP A 76 -1.48 -2.06 -25.20
N GLY A 77 -1.94 -1.56 -24.05
CA GLY A 77 -2.96 -2.21 -23.24
C GLY A 77 -2.49 -3.47 -22.49
N ARG A 78 -1.20 -3.80 -22.51
CA ARG A 78 -0.64 -5.00 -21.88
C ARG A 78 0.08 -4.70 -20.56
N ALA A 79 0.21 -5.74 -19.75
CA ALA A 79 1.07 -5.76 -18.57
C ALA A 79 2.15 -6.85 -18.75
N VAL A 80 3.30 -6.64 -18.10
CA VAL A 80 4.44 -7.57 -18.18
C VAL A 80 4.58 -8.38 -16.91
N LEU A 81 5.17 -9.58 -17.02
CA LEU A 81 5.36 -10.53 -15.93
C LEU A 81 5.92 -9.90 -14.66
N ARG A 82 6.99 -9.08 -14.76
CA ARG A 82 7.60 -8.46 -13.58
C ARG A 82 6.63 -7.59 -12.80
N SER A 83 5.83 -6.76 -13.48
CA SER A 83 4.88 -5.86 -12.81
C SER A 83 3.71 -6.62 -12.23
N SER A 84 3.25 -7.65 -12.95
CA SER A 84 2.11 -8.47 -12.54
C SER A 84 2.46 -9.32 -11.30
N VAL A 85 3.67 -9.88 -11.23
CA VAL A 85 4.18 -10.56 -10.01
C VAL A 85 4.26 -9.60 -8.82
N ARG A 86 4.77 -8.39 -9.04
CA ARG A 86 4.91 -7.40 -7.96
C ARG A 86 3.55 -6.97 -7.41
N GLU A 87 2.60 -6.64 -8.27
CA GLU A 87 1.24 -6.27 -7.86
C GLU A 87 0.54 -7.42 -7.14
N PHE A 88 0.61 -8.64 -7.70
CA PHE A 88 0.05 -9.84 -7.07
C PHE A 88 0.58 -10.05 -5.64
N LEU A 89 1.90 -10.05 -5.45
CA LEU A 89 2.49 -10.25 -4.13
C LEU A 89 2.21 -9.07 -3.18
N ALA A 90 2.19 -7.83 -3.68
CA ALA A 90 2.02 -6.64 -2.84
C ALA A 90 0.60 -6.47 -2.32
N SER A 91 -0.39 -6.73 -3.18
CA SER A 91 -1.81 -6.79 -2.78
C SER A 91 -2.00 -7.72 -1.60
N GLU A 92 -1.49 -8.95 -1.70
CA GLU A 92 -1.68 -9.95 -0.65
C GLU A 92 -0.83 -9.64 0.59
N ALA A 93 0.42 -9.22 0.43
CA ALA A 93 1.26 -8.80 1.56
C ALA A 93 0.61 -7.69 2.38
N MET A 94 0.05 -6.67 1.72
CA MET A 94 -0.61 -5.55 2.40
C MET A 94 -1.87 -6.02 3.14
N HIS A 95 -2.64 -6.94 2.54
CA HIS A 95 -3.81 -7.53 3.19
C HIS A 95 -3.44 -8.26 4.49
N TYR A 96 -2.45 -9.15 4.46
CA TYR A 96 -2.02 -9.91 5.63
C TYR A 96 -1.25 -9.08 6.67
N LEU A 97 -0.71 -7.92 6.28
CA LEU A 97 -0.21 -6.90 7.21
C LEU A 97 -1.34 -6.09 7.88
N GLY A 98 -2.59 -6.30 7.49
CA GLY A 98 -3.76 -5.57 7.99
C GLY A 98 -3.92 -4.17 7.39
N VAL A 99 -3.29 -3.89 6.25
CA VAL A 99 -3.44 -2.62 5.54
C VAL A 99 -4.59 -2.72 4.53
N PRO A 100 -5.57 -1.80 4.53
CA PRO A 100 -6.66 -1.80 3.56
C PRO A 100 -6.12 -1.74 2.11
N THR A 101 -6.52 -2.69 1.27
CA THR A 101 -5.98 -2.84 -0.09
C THR A 101 -6.92 -3.59 -1.03
N SER A 102 -6.75 -3.36 -2.33
CA SER A 102 -7.20 -4.28 -3.37
C SER A 102 -6.45 -5.61 -3.33
N ARG A 103 -7.17 -6.69 -3.63
CA ARG A 103 -6.69 -8.07 -3.62
C ARG A 103 -6.32 -8.54 -5.02
N ALA A 104 -5.50 -9.58 -5.09
CA ALA A 104 -5.12 -10.23 -6.33
C ALA A 104 -5.59 -11.69 -6.33
N LEU A 105 -6.58 -12.00 -7.16
CA LEU A 105 -7.17 -13.35 -7.25
C LEU A 105 -6.25 -14.32 -7.99
N SER A 106 -5.65 -13.88 -9.10
CA SER A 106 -4.76 -14.72 -9.90
C SER A 106 -3.78 -13.92 -10.75
N LEU A 107 -2.67 -14.58 -11.09
CA LEU A 107 -1.66 -14.13 -12.04
C LEU A 107 -1.58 -15.13 -13.20
N VAL A 108 -1.76 -14.64 -14.41
CA VAL A 108 -1.67 -15.44 -15.65
C VAL A 108 -0.49 -14.93 -16.46
N VAL A 109 0.29 -15.83 -17.03
CA VAL A 109 1.45 -15.50 -17.86
C VAL A 109 1.21 -16.03 -19.26
N SER A 110 1.40 -15.19 -20.26
CA SER A 110 1.34 -15.60 -21.67
C SER A 110 2.75 -15.61 -22.28
N ASP A 111 2.84 -16.22 -23.47
CA ASP A 111 4.05 -16.16 -24.29
C ASP A 111 4.05 -14.96 -25.25
N ASP A 112 3.08 -14.05 -25.10
CA ASP A 112 3.03 -12.81 -25.85
C ASP A 112 4.26 -11.96 -25.55
N SER A 113 4.90 -11.45 -26.60
CA SER A 113 6.04 -10.55 -26.49
C SER A 113 5.56 -9.11 -26.32
N VAL A 114 6.00 -8.46 -25.24
CA VAL A 114 5.64 -7.10 -24.88
C VAL A 114 6.91 -6.27 -24.77
N ILE A 115 7.01 -5.15 -25.51
CA ILE A 115 8.20 -4.30 -25.52
C ILE A 115 8.08 -3.25 -24.42
N ARG A 116 9.06 -3.15 -23.53
CA ARG A 116 9.11 -2.13 -22.47
C ARG A 116 10.50 -1.53 -22.34
N ASP A 117 10.54 -0.21 -22.18
CA ASP A 117 11.71 0.46 -21.64
C ASP A 117 11.55 0.58 -20.13
N GLU A 118 12.08 -0.40 -19.41
CA GLU A 118 11.92 -0.50 -17.96
C GLU A 118 12.35 0.77 -17.25
N PHE A 119 13.39 1.48 -17.68
CA PHE A 119 13.89 2.66 -16.95
C PHE A 119 13.74 3.96 -17.72
N TYR A 120 12.93 3.97 -18.79
CA TYR A 120 12.73 5.13 -19.66
C TYR A 120 14.07 5.74 -20.15
N ASN A 121 15.07 4.89 -20.43
CA ASN A 121 16.43 5.30 -20.76
C ASN A 121 16.81 5.09 -22.23
N GLY A 122 15.83 4.79 -23.07
CA GLY A 122 15.97 4.50 -24.49
C GLY A 122 16.44 3.07 -24.80
N ARG A 123 16.39 2.14 -23.83
CA ARG A 123 16.86 0.74 -24.02
C ARG A 123 15.72 -0.26 -23.79
N PRO A 124 14.77 -0.36 -24.73
CA PRO A 124 13.66 -1.28 -24.60
C PRO A 124 14.12 -2.74 -24.61
N LYS A 125 13.42 -3.58 -23.84
CA LYS A 125 13.57 -5.02 -23.77
C LYS A 125 12.25 -5.69 -24.15
N VAL A 126 12.36 -6.90 -24.68
CA VAL A 126 11.20 -7.78 -24.82
C VAL A 126 10.98 -8.48 -23.49
N GLU A 127 9.77 -8.34 -22.97
CA GLU A 127 9.28 -8.99 -21.76
C GLU A 127 8.07 -9.87 -22.10
N ARG A 128 7.76 -10.83 -21.23
CA ARG A 128 6.56 -11.67 -21.39
C ARG A 128 5.32 -10.95 -20.90
N GLY A 129 4.23 -11.08 -21.64
CA GLY A 129 2.90 -10.64 -21.24
C GLY A 129 2.40 -11.37 -20.00
N ALA A 130 1.66 -10.66 -19.16
CA ALA A 130 0.97 -11.24 -18.02
C ALA A 130 -0.30 -10.45 -17.70
N MET A 131 -1.25 -11.12 -17.05
CA MET A 131 -2.48 -10.51 -16.56
C MET A 131 -2.66 -10.77 -15.06
N VAL A 132 -3.20 -9.78 -14.36
CA VAL A 132 -3.60 -9.93 -12.96
C VAL A 132 -5.11 -9.74 -12.87
N VAL A 133 -5.79 -10.68 -12.23
CA VAL A 133 -7.19 -10.52 -11.84
C VAL A 133 -7.20 -9.81 -10.51
N ARG A 134 -7.53 -8.53 -10.53
CA ARG A 134 -7.63 -7.68 -9.34
C ARG A 134 -9.05 -7.73 -8.80
N VAL A 135 -9.17 -7.61 -7.49
CA VAL A 135 -10.45 -7.65 -6.78
C VAL A 135 -10.50 -6.51 -5.77
N ALA A 136 -11.56 -5.71 -5.80
CA ALA A 136 -11.79 -4.64 -4.84
C ALA A 136 -13.29 -4.43 -4.63
N PRO A 137 -13.75 -3.84 -3.51
CA PRO A 137 -15.15 -3.47 -3.36
C PRO A 137 -15.58 -2.40 -4.37
N SER A 138 -14.66 -1.53 -4.81
CA SER A 138 -14.89 -0.54 -5.86
C SER A 138 -13.58 -0.08 -6.50
N TRP A 139 -13.61 0.22 -7.80
CA TRP A 139 -12.52 0.84 -8.56
C TRP A 139 -12.64 2.35 -8.74
N PHE A 140 -13.61 3.01 -8.10
CA PHE A 140 -13.74 4.48 -8.15
C PHE A 140 -12.63 5.17 -7.36
N ARG A 141 -12.19 6.30 -7.90
CA ARG A 141 -10.99 7.03 -7.46
C ARG A 141 -11.31 8.51 -7.33
N ILE A 142 -10.43 9.28 -6.68
CA ILE A 142 -10.55 10.75 -6.66
C ILE A 142 -10.63 11.28 -8.10
N GLY A 143 -9.76 10.75 -8.99
CA GLY A 143 -9.76 11.06 -10.42
C GLY A 143 -11.08 10.79 -11.17
N SER A 144 -11.91 9.85 -10.68
CA SER A 144 -13.24 9.58 -11.24
C SER A 144 -14.21 10.75 -11.02
N LEU A 145 -14.04 11.49 -9.93
CA LEU A 145 -14.86 12.67 -9.62
C LEU A 145 -14.26 13.93 -10.26
N GLU A 146 -12.93 14.07 -10.23
CA GLU A 146 -12.23 15.22 -10.80
C GLU A 146 -12.56 15.45 -12.28
N ILE A 147 -12.61 14.38 -13.09
CA ILE A 147 -12.89 14.51 -14.52
C ILE A 147 -14.31 15.03 -14.81
N LEU A 148 -15.29 14.62 -14.00
CA LEU A 148 -16.68 15.04 -14.16
C LEU A 148 -16.82 16.51 -13.84
N THR A 149 -16.19 16.96 -12.75
CA THR A 149 -16.15 18.36 -12.37
C THR A 149 -15.41 19.21 -13.40
N PHE A 150 -14.25 18.74 -13.88
CA PHE A 150 -13.46 19.44 -14.89
C PHE A 150 -14.25 19.67 -16.19
N ASN A 151 -15.05 18.68 -16.61
CA ASN A 151 -15.87 18.77 -17.82
C ASN A 151 -17.24 19.45 -17.60
N GLY A 152 -17.58 19.87 -16.38
CA GLY A 152 -18.90 20.44 -16.07
C GLY A 152 -20.05 19.42 -16.07
N GLU A 153 -19.76 18.12 -15.96
CA GLU A 153 -20.73 17.01 -15.97
C GLU A 153 -21.37 16.83 -14.59
N ILE A 154 -21.98 17.89 -14.04
CA ILE A 154 -22.36 17.93 -12.61
C ILE A 154 -23.51 16.98 -12.25
N GLU A 155 -24.44 16.72 -13.17
CA GLU A 155 -25.49 15.71 -12.94
C GLU A 155 -24.91 14.30 -12.86
N LEU A 156 -23.95 13.96 -13.72
CA LEU A 156 -23.26 12.68 -13.67
C LEU A 156 -22.40 12.55 -12.41
N LEU A 157 -21.78 13.65 -11.95
CA LEU A 157 -21.10 13.70 -10.66
C LEU A 157 -22.06 13.35 -9.51
N ARG A 158 -23.26 13.93 -9.46
CA ARG A 158 -24.27 13.59 -8.44
C ARG A 158 -24.71 12.12 -8.53
N SER A 159 -24.93 11.60 -9.74
CA SER A 159 -25.29 10.19 -9.94
C SER A 159 -24.19 9.26 -9.41
N LEU A 160 -22.92 9.55 -9.73
CA LEU A 160 -21.79 8.75 -9.24
C LEU A 160 -21.64 8.83 -7.71
N LEU A 161 -21.78 10.02 -7.12
CA LEU A 161 -21.71 10.18 -5.67
C LEU A 161 -22.84 9.42 -4.95
N ASN A 162 -24.08 9.51 -5.46
CA ASN A 162 -25.20 8.75 -4.91
C ASN A 162 -24.97 7.24 -5.02
N TYR A 163 -24.46 6.77 -6.17
CA TYR A 163 -24.11 5.36 -6.36
C TYR A 163 -23.07 4.89 -5.35
N VAL A 164 -21.98 5.65 -5.16
CA VAL A 164 -20.92 5.34 -4.19
C VAL A 164 -21.48 5.31 -2.76
N ILE A 165 -22.35 6.26 -2.40
CA ILE A 165 -22.99 6.29 -1.07
C ILE A 165 -23.85 5.05 -0.85
N GLU A 166 -24.76 4.78 -1.78
CA GLU A 166 -25.72 3.68 -1.69
C GLU A 166 -25.05 2.31 -1.54
N HIS A 167 -23.92 2.08 -2.24
CA HIS A 167 -23.28 0.77 -2.30
C HIS A 167 -22.12 0.61 -1.31
N HIS A 168 -21.45 1.70 -0.90
CA HIS A 168 -20.20 1.61 -0.12
C HIS A 168 -20.23 2.42 1.19
N TYR A 169 -21.16 3.37 1.35
CA TYR A 169 -21.31 4.18 2.56
C TYR A 169 -22.75 4.13 3.07
N GLN A 170 -23.28 2.92 3.25
CA GLN A 170 -24.68 2.64 3.60
C GLN A 170 -25.17 3.26 4.91
N HIS A 171 -24.25 3.72 5.76
CA HIS A 171 -24.58 4.46 6.97
C HIS A 171 -24.94 5.94 6.71
N ILE A 172 -24.72 6.44 5.49
CA ILE A 172 -25.12 7.77 5.02
C ILE A 172 -26.43 7.64 4.24
N SER A 173 -27.47 8.36 4.69
CA SER A 173 -28.75 8.39 3.99
C SER A 173 -28.68 9.26 2.73
N LEU A 174 -29.21 8.77 1.60
CA LEU A 174 -29.36 9.59 0.39
C LEU A 174 -30.32 10.77 0.58
N GLY A 175 -31.22 10.70 1.56
CA GLY A 175 -32.12 11.79 1.92
C GLY A 175 -31.46 12.91 2.72
N ASP A 176 -30.24 12.70 3.22
CA ASP A 176 -29.56 13.68 4.07
C ASP A 176 -29.06 14.87 3.25
N SER A 177 -29.24 16.09 3.77
CA SER A 177 -28.80 17.30 3.08
C SER A 177 -27.27 17.39 3.02
N ASP A 178 -26.58 16.80 4.00
CA ASP A 178 -25.13 16.80 4.14
C ASP A 178 -24.45 15.52 3.64
N ARG A 179 -25.15 14.63 2.94
CA ARG A 179 -24.63 13.31 2.51
C ARG A 179 -23.28 13.36 1.78
N TYR A 180 -23.04 14.34 0.91
CA TYR A 180 -21.76 14.47 0.20
C TYR A 180 -20.65 15.00 1.12
N LEU A 181 -20.99 15.81 2.11
CA LEU A 181 -20.06 16.30 3.12
C LEU A 181 -19.68 15.17 4.08
N MET A 182 -20.65 14.35 4.49
CA MET A 182 -20.41 13.14 5.30
C MET A 182 -19.51 12.15 4.54
N LEU A 183 -19.79 11.91 3.26
CA LEU A 183 -18.93 11.08 2.40
C LEU A 183 -17.50 11.63 2.37
N PHE A 184 -17.35 12.94 2.17
CA PHE A 184 -16.03 13.58 2.19
C PHE A 184 -15.31 13.40 3.53
N GLU A 185 -16.00 13.55 4.65
CA GLU A 185 -15.44 13.33 5.99
C GLU A 185 -14.92 11.90 6.18
N ASP A 186 -15.68 10.91 5.73
CA ASP A 186 -15.25 9.51 5.81
C ASP A 186 -14.04 9.22 4.93
N ILE A 187 -13.99 9.78 3.72
CA ILE A 187 -12.84 9.61 2.82
C ILE A 187 -11.59 10.27 3.42
N VAL A 188 -11.71 11.46 4.03
CA VAL A 188 -10.60 12.13 4.73
C VAL A 188 -10.10 11.27 5.89
N ARG A 189 -11.02 10.75 6.72
CA ARG A 189 -10.69 9.88 7.85
C ARG A 189 -10.02 8.59 7.40
N GLY A 190 -10.61 7.90 6.43
CA GLY A 190 -10.10 6.63 5.89
C GLY A 190 -8.73 6.80 5.22
N THR A 191 -8.54 7.87 4.44
CA THR A 191 -7.27 8.14 3.76
C THR A 191 -6.15 8.45 4.76
N ALA A 192 -6.45 9.23 5.81
CA ALA A 192 -5.50 9.48 6.90
C ALA A 192 -5.08 8.17 7.60
N GLN A 193 -6.04 7.27 7.86
CA GLN A 193 -5.79 5.98 8.48
C GLN A 193 -4.99 5.05 7.57
N MET A 194 -5.33 4.98 6.28
CA MET A 194 -4.60 4.19 5.28
C MET A 194 -3.14 4.65 5.17
N ILE A 195 -2.90 5.96 5.09
CA ILE A 195 -1.53 6.48 5.02
C ILE A 195 -0.79 6.23 6.34
N ALA A 196 -1.45 6.37 7.50
CA ALA A 196 -0.82 5.99 8.78
C ALA A 196 -0.42 4.51 8.79
N ALA A 197 -1.26 3.63 8.24
CA ALA A 197 -0.94 2.22 8.09
C ALA A 197 0.28 2.00 7.17
N TRP A 198 0.35 2.69 6.03
CA TRP A 198 1.52 2.66 5.13
C TRP A 198 2.81 3.03 5.86
N GLN A 199 2.80 4.15 6.58
CA GLN A 199 3.95 4.59 7.38
C GLN A 199 4.32 3.55 8.45
N SER A 200 3.34 2.94 9.11
CA SER A 200 3.60 1.99 10.20
C SER A 200 4.32 0.70 9.76
N VAL A 201 4.18 0.30 8.49
CA VAL A 201 4.82 -0.88 7.90
C VAL A 201 5.98 -0.52 6.96
N GLY A 202 6.33 0.76 6.84
CA GLY A 202 7.42 1.20 5.97
C GLY A 202 7.10 1.12 4.48
N PHE A 203 5.81 1.13 4.10
CA PHE A 203 5.40 1.05 2.70
C PHE A 203 5.47 2.42 2.03
N THR A 204 6.05 2.46 0.83
CA THR A 204 6.11 3.62 -0.06
C THR A 204 5.44 3.28 -1.39
N HIS A 205 4.34 3.94 -1.72
CA HIS A 205 3.55 3.66 -2.92
C HIS A 205 4.28 3.99 -4.22
N GLY A 206 5.07 5.08 -4.23
CA GLY A 206 5.88 5.53 -5.37
C GLY A 206 5.13 6.31 -6.46
N VAL A 207 3.80 6.24 -6.50
CA VAL A 207 2.95 7.00 -7.46
C VAL A 207 1.63 7.41 -6.82
N CYS A 208 1.66 8.37 -5.91
CA CYS A 208 0.48 8.85 -5.19
C CYS A 208 -0.28 9.95 -5.98
N ASN A 209 -0.59 9.69 -7.25
CA ASN A 209 -1.46 10.54 -8.05
C ASN A 209 -2.90 10.44 -7.56
N THR A 210 -3.75 11.43 -7.85
CA THR A 210 -5.18 11.38 -7.45
C THR A 210 -5.95 10.27 -8.16
N ASP A 211 -5.53 9.85 -9.35
CA ASP A 211 -6.06 8.67 -10.06
C ASP A 211 -5.63 7.33 -9.45
N ASN A 212 -4.79 7.33 -8.41
CA ASN A 212 -4.42 6.12 -7.65
C ASN A 212 -4.96 6.16 -6.20
N PHE A 213 -5.82 7.12 -5.86
CA PHE A 213 -6.47 7.18 -4.55
C PHE A 213 -7.91 6.68 -4.66
N SER A 214 -8.16 5.50 -4.10
CA SER A 214 -9.51 4.93 -4.02
C SER A 214 -10.42 5.81 -3.19
N LEU A 215 -11.67 5.98 -3.62
CA LEU A 215 -12.68 6.64 -2.77
C LEU A 215 -12.89 5.85 -1.48
N LEU A 216 -12.73 4.53 -1.48
CA LEU A 216 -12.92 3.67 -0.31
C LEU A 216 -11.70 3.62 0.62
N SER A 217 -10.69 4.47 0.39
CA SER A 217 -9.47 4.54 1.22
C SER A 217 -8.73 3.19 1.35
N ILE A 218 -8.69 2.44 0.25
CA ILE A 218 -7.88 1.22 0.10
C ILE A 218 -6.70 1.46 -0.84
N THR A 219 -5.60 0.74 -0.61
CA THR A 219 -4.41 0.77 -1.48
C THR A 219 -4.74 0.13 -2.83
N ILE A 220 -4.49 0.84 -3.93
CA ILE A 220 -4.73 0.36 -5.30
C ILE A 220 -3.55 0.71 -6.21
N ASP A 221 -3.46 0.06 -7.38
CA ASP A 221 -2.48 0.38 -8.42
C ASP A 221 -1.01 0.30 -7.98
N TYR A 222 -0.61 -0.90 -7.56
CA TYR A 222 0.78 -1.25 -7.27
C TYR A 222 1.66 -1.16 -8.52
N GLY A 223 2.47 -0.12 -8.61
CA GLY A 223 3.51 0.05 -9.63
C GLY A 223 4.90 -0.01 -9.01
N PRO A 224 5.65 1.11 -9.00
CA PRO A 224 6.97 1.19 -8.42
C PRO A 224 6.94 1.44 -6.92
N PHE A 225 6.26 0.57 -6.16
CA PHE A 225 6.24 0.63 -4.70
C PHE A 225 7.56 0.10 -4.09
N GLY A 226 7.76 0.31 -2.79
CA GLY A 226 8.80 -0.36 -2.03
C GLY A 226 8.52 -0.33 -0.54
N PHE A 227 8.88 -1.40 0.16
CA PHE A 227 9.00 -1.41 1.61
C PHE A 227 10.39 -0.92 2.01
N LEU A 228 10.49 -0.12 3.07
CA LEU A 228 11.76 0.32 3.63
C LEU A 228 12.57 -0.91 4.07
N ASP A 229 13.80 -1.02 3.54
CA ASP A 229 14.83 -1.83 4.17
C ASP A 229 15.37 -1.08 5.38
N ARG A 230 16.33 -0.18 5.15
CA ARG A 230 16.78 0.81 6.15
C ARG A 230 15.76 1.93 6.31
N TYR A 231 15.62 2.47 7.52
CA TYR A 231 14.84 3.67 7.72
C TYR A 231 15.47 4.86 6.98
N ASP A 232 14.71 5.43 6.05
CA ASP A 232 15.11 6.57 5.23
C ASP A 232 13.84 7.35 4.82
N GLU A 233 13.70 8.57 5.33
CA GLU A 233 12.52 9.41 5.06
C GLU A 233 12.46 9.84 3.60
N ASP A 234 13.62 9.93 2.95
CA ASP A 234 13.79 10.33 1.56
C ASP A 234 13.77 9.14 0.60
N PHE A 235 13.39 7.94 1.07
CA PHE A 235 13.33 6.75 0.22
C PHE A 235 12.31 6.92 -0.91
N VAL A 236 12.78 6.77 -2.15
CA VAL A 236 11.98 6.82 -3.38
C VAL A 236 12.18 5.51 -4.14
N PRO A 237 11.18 4.61 -4.18
CA PRO A 237 11.27 3.37 -4.96
C PRO A 237 11.10 3.59 -6.47
N ASN A 238 10.45 4.68 -6.86
CA ASN A 238 10.11 5.00 -8.25
C ASN A 238 11.26 5.73 -8.95
N THR A 239 11.83 5.11 -9.98
CA THR A 239 12.91 5.72 -10.77
C THR A 239 12.50 6.95 -11.55
N SER A 240 11.21 7.17 -11.77
CA SER A 240 10.69 8.32 -12.50
C SER A 240 10.33 9.50 -11.59
N ASP A 241 10.54 9.37 -10.27
CA ASP A 241 10.28 10.42 -9.29
C ASP A 241 11.58 11.10 -8.86
N ASP A 242 12.21 11.82 -9.80
CA ASP A 242 13.52 12.46 -9.59
C ASP A 242 13.49 13.54 -8.49
N GLU A 243 12.34 14.18 -8.27
CA GLU A 243 12.14 15.19 -7.21
C GLU A 243 11.77 14.56 -5.85
N GLY A 244 11.58 13.24 -5.81
CA GLY A 244 11.14 12.49 -4.65
C GLY A 244 9.83 13.01 -4.07
N ARG A 245 8.88 13.40 -4.92
CA ARG A 245 7.54 13.89 -4.55
C ARG A 245 6.79 12.83 -3.72
N TYR A 246 6.97 11.56 -4.07
CA TYR A 246 6.31 10.41 -3.47
C TYR A 246 7.23 9.59 -2.57
N SER A 247 8.29 10.21 -2.04
CA SER A 247 9.15 9.62 -1.01
C SER A 247 8.37 9.20 0.24
N TYR A 248 8.90 8.23 0.97
CA TYR A 248 8.28 7.66 2.18
C TYR A 248 7.73 8.73 3.12
N GLY A 249 8.56 9.72 3.49
CA GLY A 249 8.21 10.78 4.44
C GLY A 249 7.25 11.84 3.91
N LYS A 250 7.08 11.94 2.58
CA LYS A 250 6.16 12.91 1.94
C LYS A 250 4.76 12.33 1.69
N GLN A 251 4.55 11.01 1.80
CA GLN A 251 3.22 10.43 1.60
C GLN A 251 2.11 11.07 2.47
N PRO A 252 2.34 11.43 3.75
CA PRO A 252 1.43 12.24 4.55
C PRO A 252 0.92 13.53 3.90
N SER A 253 1.82 14.37 3.38
CA SER A 253 1.45 15.65 2.78
C SER A 253 0.83 15.48 1.39
N VAL A 254 1.24 14.44 0.66
CA VAL A 254 0.61 14.08 -0.61
C VAL A 254 -0.84 13.60 -0.40
N GLY A 255 -1.12 12.85 0.66
CA GLY A 255 -2.48 12.48 1.05
C GLY A 255 -3.39 13.70 1.25
N TYR A 256 -2.89 14.69 2.01
CA TYR A 256 -3.60 15.96 2.19
C TYR A 256 -3.84 16.67 0.85
N PHE A 257 -2.82 16.77 0.00
CA PHE A 257 -2.95 17.36 -1.32
C PHE A 257 -4.03 16.68 -2.17
N ASN A 258 -4.06 15.34 -2.19
CA ASN A 258 -5.06 14.59 -2.95
C ASN A 258 -6.48 14.78 -2.38
N LEU A 259 -6.63 14.88 -1.05
CA LEU A 259 -7.92 15.18 -0.41
C LEU A 259 -8.38 16.62 -0.68
N ASP A 260 -7.48 17.60 -0.81
CA ASP A 260 -7.87 18.94 -1.27
C ASP A 260 -8.37 18.90 -2.73
N LYS A 261 -7.75 18.08 -3.60
CA LYS A 261 -8.26 17.88 -4.97
C LYS A 261 -9.64 17.25 -4.99
N LEU A 262 -9.89 16.26 -4.13
CA LEU A 262 -11.23 15.70 -3.92
C LEU A 262 -12.21 16.79 -3.45
N ARG A 263 -11.83 17.60 -2.45
CA ARG A 263 -12.66 18.70 -1.95
C ARG A 263 -13.06 19.67 -3.08
N ILE A 264 -12.10 20.06 -3.91
CA ILE A 264 -12.33 20.92 -5.08
C ILE A 264 -13.27 20.24 -6.08
N ALA A 265 -13.09 18.94 -6.34
CA ALA A 265 -13.98 18.19 -7.22
C ALA A 265 -15.42 18.16 -6.72
N LEU A 266 -15.66 18.24 -5.41
CA LEU A 266 -16.99 18.27 -4.80
C LEU A 266 -17.60 19.68 -4.69
N ASP A 267 -16.83 20.74 -4.91
CA ASP A 267 -17.30 22.14 -4.76
C ASP A 267 -18.60 22.45 -5.56
N PRO A 268 -18.83 21.93 -6.79
CA PRO A 268 -20.07 22.18 -7.54
C PRO A 268 -21.34 21.55 -6.94
N VAL A 269 -21.20 20.54 -6.09
CA VAL A 269 -22.34 19.86 -5.45
C VAL A 269 -22.54 20.28 -4.00
N PHE A 270 -21.65 21.11 -3.46
CA PHE A 270 -21.76 21.69 -2.13
C PHE A 270 -22.53 23.02 -2.13
N THR A 271 -23.21 23.28 -1.03
CA THR A 271 -23.65 24.64 -0.66
C THR A 271 -22.47 25.47 -0.15
N ASP A 272 -22.64 26.80 -0.04
CA ASP A 272 -21.60 27.67 0.56
C ASP A 272 -21.21 27.25 1.98
N ASN A 273 -22.18 26.78 2.76
CA ASN A 273 -21.90 26.30 4.10
C ASN A 273 -21.10 25.00 4.08
N GLN A 274 -21.49 24.04 3.26
CA GLN A 274 -20.77 22.77 3.10
C GLN A 274 -19.35 22.99 2.60
N ARG A 275 -19.11 23.93 1.67
CA ARG A 275 -17.75 24.31 1.24
C ARG A 275 -16.88 24.82 2.40
N ARG A 276 -17.46 25.60 3.32
CA ARG A 276 -16.73 26.06 4.53
C ARG A 276 -16.43 24.90 5.47
N VAL A 277 -17.41 24.04 5.74
CA VAL A 277 -17.23 22.89 6.64
C VAL A 277 -16.24 21.88 6.05
N ALA A 278 -16.27 21.62 4.75
CA ALA A 278 -15.33 20.72 4.08
C ALA A 278 -13.87 21.17 4.23
N ARG A 279 -13.60 22.48 4.29
CA ARG A 279 -12.26 22.99 4.61
C ARG A 279 -11.84 22.65 6.04
N LEU A 280 -12.75 22.84 7.01
CA LEU A 280 -12.47 22.49 8.42
C LEU A 280 -12.26 20.97 8.60
N VAL A 281 -13.02 20.14 7.88
CA VAL A 281 -12.83 18.68 7.86
C VAL A 281 -11.43 18.33 7.33
N LEU A 282 -11.01 18.98 6.24
CA LEU A 282 -9.69 18.77 5.67
C LEU A 282 -8.57 19.25 6.62
N ASP A 283 -8.74 20.38 7.30
CA ASP A 283 -7.79 20.88 8.30
C ASP A 283 -7.56 19.86 9.44
N GLY A 284 -8.59 19.08 9.80
CA GLY A 284 -8.52 18.00 10.79
C GLY A 284 -7.78 16.73 10.33
N TYR A 285 -7.39 16.61 9.06
CA TYR A 285 -6.66 15.46 8.51
C TYR A 285 -5.39 15.14 9.31
N HIS A 286 -4.60 16.16 9.63
CA HIS A 286 -3.32 15.98 10.31
C HIS A 286 -3.49 15.45 11.73
N ASP A 287 -4.56 15.83 12.42
CA ASP A 287 -4.85 15.34 13.76
C ASP A 287 -5.24 13.86 13.73
N ILE A 288 -6.08 13.45 12.76
CA ILE A 288 -6.45 12.05 12.56
C ILE A 288 -5.20 11.21 12.22
N LEU A 289 -4.38 11.70 11.28
CA LEU A 289 -3.15 11.04 10.87
C LEU A 289 -2.19 10.87 12.05
N ASN A 290 -1.87 11.95 12.77
CA ASN A 290 -0.90 11.92 13.88
C ASN A 290 -1.39 11.03 15.03
N LYS A 291 -2.69 11.08 15.36
CA LYS A 291 -3.30 10.19 16.35
C LYS A 291 -3.16 8.72 15.92
N THR A 292 -3.44 8.42 14.66
CA THR A 292 -3.37 7.04 14.14
C THR A 292 -1.93 6.53 14.08
N LEU A 293 -0.98 7.36 13.63
CA LEU A 293 0.46 7.04 13.66
C LEU A 293 0.94 6.77 15.08
N HIS A 294 0.57 7.62 16.03
CA HIS A 294 0.90 7.44 17.43
C HIS A 294 0.37 6.08 17.95
N GLN A 295 -0.89 5.75 17.66
CA GLN A 295 -1.48 4.46 18.03
C GLN A 295 -0.71 3.28 17.43
N HIS A 296 -0.35 3.33 16.15
CA HIS A 296 0.44 2.28 15.52
C HIS A 296 1.81 2.14 16.18
N PHE A 297 2.56 3.22 16.37
CA PHE A 297 3.92 3.12 16.92
C PHE A 297 3.96 2.80 18.41
N THR A 298 2.98 3.24 19.19
CA THR A 298 2.78 2.80 20.58
C THR A 298 2.57 1.29 20.64
N LYS A 299 1.70 0.72 19.77
CA LYS A 299 1.51 -0.74 19.67
C LYS A 299 2.80 -1.46 19.26
N LYS A 300 3.50 -0.95 18.23
CA LYS A 300 4.76 -1.54 17.72
C LYS A 300 5.88 -1.51 18.76
N LEU A 301 5.88 -0.55 19.68
CA LEU A 301 6.81 -0.51 20.80
C LEU A 301 6.30 -1.26 22.05
N GLY A 302 5.11 -1.84 22.03
CA GLY A 302 4.54 -2.50 23.21
C GLY A 302 4.28 -1.54 24.38
N LEU A 303 4.11 -0.25 24.10
CA LEU A 303 3.72 0.77 25.07
C LEU A 303 2.22 0.62 25.40
N PRO A 304 1.74 1.19 26.51
CA PRO A 304 0.32 1.11 26.87
C PRO A 304 -0.52 2.04 25.99
N SER A 305 -1.82 1.75 25.90
CA SER A 305 -2.71 2.41 24.93
C SER A 305 -3.15 3.82 25.33
N ASP A 306 -2.91 4.24 26.58
CA ASP A 306 -3.20 5.58 27.05
C ASP A 306 -2.21 6.58 26.46
N TYR A 307 -2.72 7.70 25.93
CA TYR A 307 -1.86 8.72 25.36
C TYR A 307 -1.00 9.38 26.44
N SER A 308 0.31 9.46 26.21
CA SER A 308 1.23 10.21 27.05
C SER A 308 2.24 10.97 26.20
N ALA A 309 2.58 12.20 26.63
CA ALA A 309 3.66 12.98 26.03
C ALA A 309 5.02 12.25 26.12
N VAL A 310 5.19 11.35 27.09
CA VAL A 310 6.38 10.50 27.21
C VAL A 310 6.47 9.50 26.06
N ASP A 311 5.34 8.96 25.60
CA ASP A 311 5.29 7.99 24.51
C ASP A 311 5.71 8.66 23.19
N VAL A 312 5.30 9.92 22.98
CA VAL A 312 5.77 10.73 21.83
C VAL A 312 7.30 10.86 21.83
N GLN A 313 7.91 11.17 22.99
CA GLN A 313 9.36 11.29 23.11
C GLN A 313 10.07 9.96 22.81
N ILE A 314 9.56 8.84 23.36
CA ILE A 314 10.11 7.50 23.14
C ILE A 314 10.09 7.15 21.66
N ILE A 315 8.95 7.34 20.99
CA ILE A 315 8.79 7.10 19.55
C ILE A 315 9.79 7.94 18.75
N GLN A 316 9.86 9.25 19.03
CA GLN A 316 10.79 10.16 18.34
C GLN A 316 12.26 9.77 18.52
N MET A 317 12.65 9.35 19.74
CA MET A 317 14.01 8.88 20.01
C MET A 317 14.35 7.60 19.25
N PHE A 318 13.40 6.66 19.17
CA PHE A 318 13.56 5.43 18.41
C PHE A 318 13.79 5.72 16.92
N PHE A 319 12.95 6.57 16.32
CA PHE A 319 13.09 6.99 14.93
C PHE A 319 14.38 7.77 14.66
N LYS A 320 14.77 8.68 15.56
CA LYS A 320 16.04 9.41 15.46
C LYS A 320 17.24 8.45 15.47
N SER A 321 17.19 7.44 16.32
CA SER A 321 18.22 6.40 16.40
C SER A 321 18.26 5.56 15.12
N MET A 322 17.11 5.12 14.60
CA MET A 322 17.02 4.38 13.33
C MET A 322 17.57 5.19 12.16
N LYS A 323 17.21 6.49 12.07
CA LYS A 323 17.70 7.41 11.02
C LYS A 323 19.22 7.56 11.05
N LYS A 324 19.77 7.83 12.24
CA LYS A 324 21.22 8.05 12.41
C LYS A 324 22.03 6.80 12.10
N THR A 325 21.55 5.65 12.52
CA THR A 325 22.24 4.36 12.35
C THR A 325 21.92 3.69 11.02
N ARG A 326 20.94 4.19 10.26
CA ARG A 326 20.34 3.56 9.08
C ARG A 326 19.90 2.12 9.35
N SER A 327 19.36 1.88 10.54
CA SER A 327 18.89 0.55 10.96
C SER A 327 17.70 0.10 10.12
N ASP A 328 17.57 -1.22 9.96
CA ASP A 328 16.44 -1.81 9.22
C ASP A 328 15.12 -1.49 9.91
N PHE A 329 14.16 -0.94 9.17
CA PHE A 329 12.90 -0.47 9.72
C PHE A 329 12.10 -1.61 10.36
N THR A 330 11.84 -2.68 9.60
CA THR A 330 11.04 -3.83 10.05
C THR A 330 11.73 -4.56 11.20
N MET A 331 13.01 -4.91 11.02
CA MET A 331 13.73 -5.73 11.98
C MET A 331 14.09 -4.97 13.25
N SER A 332 14.21 -3.64 13.23
CA SER A 332 14.40 -2.85 14.46
C SER A 332 13.21 -3.01 15.41
N PHE A 333 11.97 -2.95 14.91
CA PHE A 333 10.78 -3.19 15.72
C PHE A 333 10.64 -4.66 16.12
N ARG A 334 10.85 -5.59 15.17
CA ARG A 334 10.70 -7.02 15.43
C ARG A 334 11.66 -7.50 16.50
N GLN A 335 12.96 -7.23 16.32
CA GLN A 335 14.00 -7.71 17.23
C GLN A 335 13.88 -7.06 18.62
N LEU A 336 13.47 -5.78 18.73
CA LEU A 336 13.19 -5.15 20.03
C LEU A 336 12.11 -5.90 20.84
N GLY A 337 11.15 -6.53 20.15
CA GLY A 337 10.09 -7.33 20.75
C GLY A 337 10.45 -8.80 21.01
N GLU A 338 11.59 -9.28 20.51
CA GLU A 338 12.06 -10.67 20.69
C GLU A 338 12.99 -10.81 21.91
N VAL A 339 13.89 -9.85 22.12
CA VAL A 339 14.77 -9.81 23.31
C VAL A 339 14.04 -9.31 24.55
N SER A 340 14.41 -9.84 25.71
CA SER A 340 13.96 -9.41 27.03
C SER A 340 14.50 -8.03 27.42
N LEU A 341 13.86 -7.39 28.40
CA LEU A 341 14.34 -6.11 28.95
C LEU A 341 15.73 -6.22 29.59
N ASP A 342 16.07 -7.38 30.17
CA ASP A 342 17.37 -7.58 30.80
C ASP A 342 18.48 -7.78 29.76
N GLU A 343 18.21 -8.51 28.67
CA GLU A 343 19.13 -8.61 27.53
C GLU A 343 19.38 -7.24 26.88
N LEU A 344 18.34 -6.41 26.74
CA LEU A 344 18.45 -5.04 26.23
C LEU A 344 19.40 -4.19 27.09
N LYS A 345 19.25 -4.23 28.42
CA LYS A 345 20.10 -3.49 29.37
C LYS A 345 21.56 -3.98 29.35
N GLN A 346 21.76 -5.28 29.28
CA GLN A 346 23.10 -5.89 29.24
C GLN A 346 23.76 -5.75 27.86
N GLY A 347 22.98 -5.40 26.83
CA GLY A 347 23.46 -5.33 25.45
C GLY A 347 23.81 -6.69 24.85
N LEU A 348 23.22 -7.76 25.37
CA LEU A 348 23.46 -9.13 24.92
C LEU A 348 22.60 -9.42 23.69
N PHE A 349 23.14 -9.11 22.51
CA PHE A 349 22.48 -9.34 21.23
C PHE A 349 23.23 -10.38 20.41
N GLU A 350 22.59 -11.51 20.13
CA GLU A 350 23.14 -12.51 19.23
C GLU A 350 23.45 -11.89 17.86
N THR A 351 24.69 -12.07 17.39
CA THR A 351 25.23 -11.34 16.23
C THR A 351 24.49 -11.65 14.92
N GLY A 352 23.97 -12.88 14.78
CA GLY A 352 23.23 -13.33 13.59
C GLY A 352 21.74 -12.96 13.62
N SER A 353 21.04 -13.22 14.72
CA SER A 353 19.57 -13.09 14.82
C SER A 353 19.09 -11.66 15.15
N HIS A 354 19.89 -10.86 15.86
CA HIS A 354 19.53 -9.51 16.34
C HIS A 354 20.32 -8.38 15.65
N TRP A 355 20.61 -8.57 14.36
CA TRP A 355 21.53 -7.73 13.59
C TRP A 355 21.09 -6.27 13.40
N ALA A 356 19.78 -5.98 13.40
CA ALA A 356 19.22 -4.64 13.21
C ALA A 356 19.20 -3.90 14.54
N LEU A 357 18.83 -4.57 15.62
CA LEU A 357 18.87 -4.03 16.97
C LEU A 357 20.31 -3.70 17.40
N ARG A 358 21.30 -4.51 17.01
CA ARG A 358 22.73 -4.19 17.20
C ARG A 358 23.14 -2.91 16.49
N GLN A 359 22.67 -2.73 15.26
CA GLN A 359 22.93 -1.50 14.49
C GLN A 359 22.26 -0.30 15.18
N LEU A 360 21.03 -0.46 15.67
CA LEU A 360 20.31 0.58 16.40
C LEU A 360 21.02 0.99 17.70
N LYS A 361 21.53 0.01 18.47
CA LYS A 361 22.29 0.23 19.71
C LYS A 361 23.57 1.05 19.50
N SER A 362 24.08 1.12 18.26
CA SER A 362 25.27 1.92 17.95
C SER A 362 25.03 3.42 18.01
N ASP A 363 23.78 3.89 18.15
CA ASP A 363 23.53 5.29 18.50
C ASP A 363 23.89 5.55 19.97
N PRO A 364 24.78 6.51 20.29
CA PRO A 364 25.03 6.97 21.65
C PRO A 364 23.79 7.32 22.50
N ASN A 365 22.65 7.63 21.87
CA ASN A 365 21.40 7.93 22.58
C ASN A 365 20.51 6.71 22.85
N PHE A 366 20.92 5.51 22.44
CA PHE A 366 20.11 4.30 22.59
C PHE A 366 19.85 3.97 24.07
N ASP A 367 20.85 4.14 24.93
CA ASP A 367 20.70 3.84 26.37
C ASP A 367 19.70 4.80 27.04
N LEU A 368 19.67 6.08 26.63
CA LEU A 368 18.67 7.05 27.08
C LEU A 368 17.25 6.68 26.60
N PHE A 369 17.13 6.18 25.37
CA PHE A 369 15.86 5.64 24.86
C PHE A 369 15.41 4.45 25.73
N LEU A 370 16.32 3.51 25.99
CA LEU A 370 16.02 2.29 26.74
C LEU A 370 15.60 2.58 28.18
N GLU A 371 16.25 3.56 28.83
CA GLU A 371 15.87 4.02 30.18
C GLU A 371 14.43 4.55 30.20
N LYS A 372 14.10 5.49 29.31
CA LYS A 372 12.73 6.07 29.21
C LYS A 372 11.69 5.01 28.86
N TYR A 373 12.02 4.14 27.92
CA TYR A 373 11.17 3.03 27.49
C TYR A 373 10.86 2.08 28.64
N THR A 374 11.88 1.61 29.36
CA THR A 374 11.73 0.70 30.49
C THR A 374 10.95 1.35 31.64
N ASN A 375 11.24 2.61 31.96
CA ASN A 375 10.51 3.36 32.99
C ASN A 375 9.02 3.48 32.65
N ARG A 376 8.68 3.76 31.38
CA ARG A 376 7.30 3.85 30.92
C ARG A 376 6.56 2.51 31.03
N LEU A 377 7.20 1.41 30.67
CA LEU A 377 6.63 0.06 30.81
C LEU A 377 6.39 -0.32 32.27
N ASN A 378 7.37 -0.04 33.14
CA ASN A 378 7.28 -0.30 34.57
C ASN A 378 6.16 0.51 35.24
N ALA A 379 6.05 1.80 34.90
CA ALA A 379 4.99 2.66 35.43
C ALA A 379 3.58 2.15 35.05
N ALA A 380 3.45 1.58 33.85
CA ALA A 380 2.22 0.97 33.38
C ALA A 380 2.04 -0.50 33.80
N ARG A 381 2.97 -1.06 34.58
CA ARG A 381 2.97 -2.46 35.05
C ARG A 381 2.86 -3.48 33.92
N ILE A 382 3.46 -3.19 32.76
CA ILE A 382 3.54 -4.14 31.65
C ILE A 382 4.67 -5.13 31.93
N THR A 383 4.34 -6.42 31.97
CA THR A 383 5.36 -7.47 32.12
C THR A 383 6.15 -7.64 30.83
N ASP A 384 7.38 -8.14 30.93
CA ASP A 384 8.20 -8.39 29.75
C ASP A 384 7.57 -9.44 28.81
N ALA A 385 6.91 -10.46 29.37
CA ALA A 385 6.17 -11.46 28.60
C ALA A 385 5.01 -10.82 27.80
N ASP A 386 4.25 -9.92 28.42
CA ASP A 386 3.16 -9.20 27.74
C ASP A 386 3.68 -8.23 26.68
N ARG A 387 4.78 -7.53 26.97
CA ARG A 387 5.46 -6.64 26.01
C ARG A 387 5.86 -7.42 24.76
N ARG A 388 6.61 -8.51 24.94
CA ARG A 388 7.09 -9.36 23.84
C ARG A 388 5.94 -9.93 23.02
N ARG A 389 4.92 -10.49 23.67
CA ARG A 389 3.74 -11.04 23.00
C ARG A 389 3.06 -9.99 22.12
N ARG A 390 2.69 -8.84 22.70
CA ARG A 390 2.01 -7.75 21.96
C ARG A 390 2.85 -7.20 20.82
N MET A 391 4.17 -7.07 21.01
CA MET A 391 5.06 -6.60 19.95
C MET A 391 5.19 -7.63 18.83
N CYS A 392 5.34 -8.92 19.14
CA CYS A 392 5.47 -9.96 18.12
C CYS A 392 4.17 -10.17 17.32
N GLU A 393 3.00 -9.90 17.91
CA GLU A 393 1.69 -9.94 17.24
C GLU A 393 1.53 -8.83 16.18
N VAL A 394 2.23 -7.70 16.31
CA VAL A 394 2.03 -6.52 15.42
C VAL A 394 3.26 -6.09 14.64
N ASN A 395 4.45 -6.63 14.96
CA ASN A 395 5.68 -6.37 14.23
C ASN A 395 6.00 -7.56 13.32
N PRO A 396 5.91 -7.40 11.99
CA PRO A 396 6.14 -8.50 11.07
C PRO A 396 7.61 -8.92 11.11
N VAL A 397 7.85 -10.21 10.90
CA VAL A 397 9.17 -10.75 10.54
C VAL A 397 9.44 -10.51 9.05
N TYR A 398 8.39 -10.65 8.22
CA TYR A 398 8.51 -10.59 6.76
C TYR A 398 7.67 -9.45 6.19
N VAL A 399 8.30 -8.66 5.32
CA VAL A 399 7.65 -7.69 4.43
C VAL A 399 8.13 -7.97 3.02
N LEU A 400 7.37 -7.60 1.99
CA LEU A 400 7.74 -7.82 0.58
C LEU A 400 8.89 -6.87 0.17
N ARG A 401 10.12 -7.20 0.56
CA ARG A 401 11.31 -6.42 0.19
C ARG A 401 11.53 -6.50 -1.32
N ASN A 402 12.06 -5.43 -1.91
CA ASN A 402 12.26 -5.36 -3.35
C ASN A 402 13.17 -6.49 -3.89
N TRP A 403 14.19 -6.88 -3.13
CA TRP A 403 15.09 -7.98 -3.52
C TRP A 403 14.40 -9.35 -3.51
N MET A 404 13.46 -9.58 -2.60
CA MET A 404 12.68 -10.82 -2.56
C MET A 404 11.85 -10.94 -3.83
N ALA A 405 11.09 -9.89 -4.16
CA ALA A 405 10.31 -9.83 -5.39
C ALA A 405 11.21 -9.98 -6.62
N HIS A 406 12.37 -9.32 -6.65
CA HIS A 406 13.32 -9.42 -7.76
C HIS A 406 13.80 -10.86 -7.99
N VAL A 407 14.18 -11.58 -6.94
CA VAL A 407 14.60 -13.00 -7.04
C VAL A 407 13.46 -13.87 -7.56
N ALA A 408 12.24 -13.70 -7.05
CA ALA A 408 11.08 -14.45 -7.52
C ALA A 408 10.72 -14.15 -8.98
N ILE A 409 10.86 -12.90 -9.42
CA ILE A 409 10.64 -12.49 -10.81
C ILE A 409 11.68 -13.13 -11.73
N LYS A 410 12.97 -13.14 -11.35
CA LYS A 410 14.04 -13.78 -12.13
C LYS A 410 13.79 -15.27 -12.34
N GLN A 411 13.24 -15.95 -11.34
CA GLN A 411 12.82 -17.34 -11.46
C GLN A 411 11.59 -17.48 -12.38
N ALA A 412 10.59 -16.62 -12.21
CA ALA A 412 9.36 -16.64 -13.02
C ALA A 412 9.63 -16.39 -14.51
N GLU A 413 10.60 -15.53 -14.85
CA GLU A 413 11.07 -15.30 -16.22
C GLU A 413 11.59 -16.59 -16.88
N GLN A 414 12.06 -17.56 -16.07
CA GLN A 414 12.54 -18.87 -16.51
C GLN A 414 11.46 -19.97 -16.39
N ASN A 415 10.18 -19.59 -16.33
CA ASN A 415 9.04 -20.48 -16.08
C ASN A 415 9.09 -21.21 -14.72
N ASN A 416 9.91 -20.74 -13.78
CA ASN A 416 9.96 -21.27 -12.43
C ASN A 416 9.18 -20.38 -11.44
N PHE A 417 7.95 -20.77 -11.12
CA PHE A 417 7.07 -20.02 -10.21
C PHE A 417 7.21 -20.40 -8.73
N THR A 418 8.16 -21.26 -8.35
CA THR A 418 8.33 -21.68 -6.95
C THR A 418 8.64 -20.50 -6.03
N GLY A 419 9.45 -19.53 -6.48
CA GLY A 419 9.77 -18.33 -5.69
C GLY A 419 8.55 -17.45 -5.44
N VAL A 420 7.67 -17.28 -6.44
CA VAL A 420 6.42 -16.50 -6.28
C VAL A 420 5.49 -17.18 -5.29
N ARG A 421 5.29 -18.51 -5.41
CA ARG A 421 4.43 -19.28 -4.49
C ARG A 421 4.97 -19.28 -3.06
N ARG A 422 6.29 -19.45 -2.89
CA ARG A 422 6.94 -19.37 -1.57
C ARG A 422 6.75 -18.00 -0.95
N LEU A 423 6.99 -16.92 -1.70
CA LEU A 423 6.79 -15.57 -1.15
C LEU A 423 5.34 -15.33 -0.76
N LEU A 424 4.37 -15.76 -1.58
CA LEU A 424 2.96 -15.66 -1.22
C LEU A 424 2.69 -16.35 0.13
N HIS A 425 3.09 -17.62 0.27
CA HIS A 425 2.89 -18.38 1.51
C HIS A 425 3.53 -17.71 2.73
N VAL A 426 4.76 -17.22 2.58
CA VAL A 426 5.46 -16.51 3.65
C VAL A 426 4.71 -15.24 4.06
N LEU A 427 4.18 -14.50 3.09
CA LEU A 427 3.49 -13.24 3.30
C LEU A 427 2.05 -13.42 3.83
N GLU A 428 1.49 -14.62 3.81
CA GLU A 428 0.19 -14.94 4.45
C GLU A 428 0.26 -14.94 5.98
N THR A 429 1.44 -15.19 6.56
CA THR A 429 1.64 -15.18 8.01
C THR A 429 2.87 -14.36 8.41
N PRO A 430 2.90 -13.05 8.10
CA PRO A 430 4.12 -12.25 8.13
C PRO A 430 4.67 -12.01 9.54
N PHE A 431 3.88 -12.26 10.58
CA PHE A 431 4.24 -12.09 11.99
C PHE A 431 4.87 -13.35 12.64
N THR A 432 4.80 -14.49 11.95
CA THR A 432 5.27 -15.79 12.46
C THR A 432 6.50 -16.22 11.69
N ARG A 433 7.56 -16.62 12.41
CA ARG A 433 8.77 -17.16 11.77
C ARG A 433 8.47 -18.50 11.10
N GLN A 434 8.99 -18.69 9.90
CA GLN A 434 8.77 -19.88 9.08
C GLN A 434 10.12 -20.46 8.66
N ALA A 435 10.32 -21.75 8.84
CA ALA A 435 11.60 -22.41 8.54
C ALA A 435 12.06 -22.15 7.09
N GLU A 436 11.15 -22.30 6.12
CA GLU A 436 11.46 -22.06 4.71
C GLU A 436 11.83 -20.60 4.37
N ALA A 437 11.32 -19.64 5.13
CA ALA A 437 11.63 -18.22 4.97
C ALA A 437 13.00 -17.90 5.59
N GLU A 438 13.33 -18.50 6.73
CA GLU A 438 14.63 -18.38 7.36
C GLU A 438 15.74 -19.02 6.50
N ASP A 439 15.48 -20.20 5.92
CA ASP A 439 16.39 -20.86 4.97
C ASP A 439 16.66 -20.00 3.72
N ALA A 440 15.65 -19.24 3.28
CA ALA A 440 15.77 -18.28 2.19
C ALA A 440 16.40 -16.93 2.61
N GLY A 441 16.71 -16.74 3.90
CA GLY A 441 17.29 -15.51 4.43
C GLY A 441 16.32 -14.33 4.48
N TYR A 442 15.00 -14.55 4.51
CA TYR A 442 14.01 -13.48 4.40
C TYR A 442 13.95 -12.55 5.63
N SER A 443 14.42 -12.99 6.79
CA SER A 443 14.60 -12.13 7.98
C SER A 443 16.04 -11.60 8.15
N SER A 444 16.96 -12.00 7.26
CA SER A 444 18.36 -11.60 7.29
C SER A 444 18.57 -10.18 6.74
N ARG A 445 19.80 -9.68 6.89
CA ARG A 445 20.21 -8.42 6.23
C ARG A 445 19.93 -8.52 4.72
N PRO A 446 19.35 -7.48 4.11
CA PRO A 446 19.26 -7.42 2.66
C PRO A 446 20.63 -7.65 2.02
N PRO A 447 20.72 -8.43 0.93
CA PRO A 447 21.96 -8.61 0.21
C PRO A 447 22.56 -7.27 -0.24
N LEU A 448 23.90 -7.15 -0.31
CA LEU A 448 24.55 -5.88 -0.66
C LEU A 448 24.08 -5.30 -2.01
N TRP A 449 23.86 -6.17 -3.01
CA TRP A 449 23.35 -5.79 -4.34
C TRP A 449 21.90 -5.30 -4.31
N ALA A 450 21.14 -5.55 -3.24
CA ALA A 450 19.76 -5.10 -3.12
C ALA A 450 19.65 -3.57 -3.04
N ALA A 451 20.71 -2.89 -2.58
CA ALA A 451 20.74 -1.44 -2.45
C ALA A 451 20.62 -0.71 -3.80
N ASP A 452 20.96 -1.38 -4.91
CA ASP A 452 20.92 -0.82 -6.26
C ASP A 452 19.60 -1.14 -6.99
N ILE A 453 18.69 -1.88 -6.36
CA ILE A 453 17.41 -2.23 -6.99
C ILE A 453 16.56 -0.98 -7.12
N LYS A 454 16.19 -0.72 -8.37
CA LYS A 454 15.35 0.38 -8.81
C LYS A 454 14.12 -0.21 -9.50
N VAL A 455 12.95 0.41 -9.28
CA VAL A 455 11.67 -0.09 -9.82
C VAL A 455 10.99 1.04 -10.59
N SER A 456 10.33 0.66 -11.68
CA SER A 456 9.59 1.57 -12.55
C SER A 456 8.15 1.13 -12.77
N CYS A 457 7.34 2.04 -13.28
CA CYS A 457 6.05 1.69 -13.86
C CYS A 457 6.25 0.77 -15.09
N SER A 458 5.30 -0.14 -15.31
CA SER A 458 5.26 -0.97 -16.53
C SER A 458 4.42 -0.36 -17.65
N SER A 459 4.03 0.91 -17.53
CA SER A 459 3.23 1.65 -18.50
C SER A 459 4.02 2.00 -19.75
#